data_AF-A0A523TNM1-F1
#
_entry.id   AF-A0A523TNM1-F1
#
_cell.length_a   1.000
_cell.length_b   1.000
_cell.length_c   1.000
_cell.angle_alpha   90.00
_cell.angle_beta   90.00
_cell.angle_gamma   90.00
#
_symmetry.space_group_name_H-M   'P 1'
#
loop_
_entity.id
_entity.type
_entity.pdbx_description
1 polymer ?
#
loop_
_entity_poly.entity_id
_entity_poly.type
_entity_poly.pdbx_seq_one_letter_code
_entity_poly.pdbx_strand_id
1 'polypeptide(L)'
;MLDENAQKDVDEFVKYVEHYCQLIENRDSVSTGEFIKKAAVLLPALYMGAAKLPMLWTDSDDLIDDYVTTDMAAKVSRDIDGKLGKYSSYWQVFEPYEEEGEASRGMLFDDFADIYRDLKDALETYKKGTEKDREEALWAWKFGFEHHWGDHITFALPAVHWLFVEKPFKE
;
A
#
# COMPACT_ATOMS: atom_id res chain seq x y z
N MET A 1 -25.38 -3.56 -6.39
CA MET A 1 -24.75 -3.71 -7.72
C MET A 1 -24.17 -2.38 -8.20
N LEU A 2 -22.86 -2.36 -8.47
CA LEU A 2 -22.14 -1.21 -9.02
C LEU A 2 -22.56 -0.92 -10.48
N ASP A 3 -22.45 0.33 -10.90
CA ASP A 3 -22.56 0.66 -12.33
C ASP A 3 -21.30 0.21 -13.11
N GLU A 4 -21.37 0.21 -14.43
CA GLU A 4 -20.30 -0.28 -15.31
C GLU A 4 -18.97 0.47 -15.13
N ASN A 5 -19.02 1.78 -14.84
CA ASN A 5 -17.80 2.57 -14.66
C ASN A 5 -17.17 2.25 -13.30
N ALA A 6 -17.98 2.19 -12.24
CA ALA A 6 -17.52 1.82 -10.91
C ALA A 6 -16.94 0.40 -10.89
N GLN A 7 -17.55 -0.54 -11.62
CA GLN A 7 -17.01 -1.90 -11.74
C GLN A 7 -15.64 -1.90 -12.44
N LYS A 8 -15.46 -1.09 -13.49
CA LYS A 8 -14.18 -0.96 -14.18
C LYS A 8 -13.09 -0.37 -13.28
N ASP A 9 -13.42 0.66 -12.49
CA ASP A 9 -12.48 1.25 -11.53
C ASP A 9 -12.08 0.25 -10.45
N VAL A 10 -13.02 -0.57 -9.95
CA VAL A 10 -12.74 -1.68 -9.02
C VAL A 10 -11.82 -2.72 -9.64
N ASP A 11 -12.11 -3.18 -10.86
CA ASP A 11 -11.30 -4.20 -11.55
C ASP A 11 -9.88 -3.70 -11.84
N GLU A 12 -9.72 -2.41 -12.11
CA GLU A 12 -8.41 -1.78 -12.30
C GLU A 12 -7.64 -1.68 -10.97
N PHE A 13 -8.33 -1.25 -9.90
CA PHE A 13 -7.73 -1.16 -8.57
C PHE A 13 -7.25 -2.51 -8.05
N VAL A 14 -8.05 -3.58 -8.22
CA VAL A 14 -7.67 -4.94 -7.81
C VAL A 14 -6.36 -5.37 -8.47
N LYS A 15 -6.13 -5.04 -9.75
CA LYS A 15 -4.86 -5.33 -10.42
C LYS A 15 -3.67 -4.58 -9.79
N TYR A 16 -3.87 -3.33 -9.37
CA TYR A 16 -2.82 -2.57 -8.68
C TYR A 16 -2.48 -3.21 -7.32
N VAL A 17 -3.50 -3.63 -6.57
CA VAL A 17 -3.34 -4.36 -5.32
C VAL A 17 -2.59 -5.67 -5.53
N GLU A 18 -3.00 -6.48 -6.50
CA GLU A 18 -2.33 -7.75 -6.84
C GLU A 18 -0.87 -7.54 -7.23
N HIS A 19 -0.58 -6.57 -8.10
CA HIS A 19 0.79 -6.26 -8.52
C HIS A 19 1.66 -5.74 -7.35
N TYR A 20 1.08 -4.97 -6.43
CA TYR A 20 1.78 -4.50 -5.25
C TYR A 20 2.09 -5.66 -4.29
N CYS A 21 1.11 -6.51 -3.96
CA CYS A 21 1.34 -7.71 -3.16
C CYS A 21 2.42 -8.60 -3.79
N GLN A 22 2.36 -8.82 -5.10
CA GLN A 22 3.36 -9.60 -5.83
C GLN A 22 4.76 -8.96 -5.78
N LEU A 23 4.87 -7.63 -5.85
CA LEU A 23 6.15 -6.93 -5.72
C LEU A 23 6.78 -7.17 -4.35
N ILE A 24 5.99 -7.10 -3.28
CA ILE A 24 6.45 -7.31 -1.90
C ILE A 24 6.82 -8.77 -1.65
N GLU A 25 5.95 -9.70 -2.06
CA GLU A 25 6.15 -11.15 -1.89
C GLU A 25 7.37 -11.64 -2.69
N ASN A 26 7.59 -11.11 -3.90
CA ASN A 26 8.69 -11.49 -4.79
C ASN A 26 9.86 -10.49 -4.82
N ARG A 27 9.98 -9.62 -3.83
CA ARG A 27 11.00 -8.53 -3.79
C ARG A 27 12.44 -9.00 -4.04
N ASP A 28 12.77 -10.23 -3.65
CA ASP A 28 14.12 -10.79 -3.79
C ASP A 28 14.46 -11.23 -5.22
N SER A 29 13.46 -11.30 -6.10
CA SER A 29 13.64 -11.63 -7.53
C SER A 29 14.16 -10.47 -8.39
N VAL A 30 14.21 -9.26 -7.84
CA VAL A 30 14.63 -8.04 -8.55
C VAL A 30 15.77 -7.34 -7.80
N SER A 31 16.46 -6.38 -8.40
CA SER A 31 17.42 -5.54 -7.65
C SER A 31 16.68 -4.53 -6.76
N THR A 32 17.35 -3.91 -5.77
CA THR A 32 16.73 -2.81 -5.00
C THR A 32 16.34 -1.64 -5.89
N GLY A 33 17.13 -1.35 -6.93
CA GLY A 33 16.78 -0.32 -7.91
C GLY A 33 15.50 -0.64 -8.68
N GLU A 34 15.37 -1.87 -9.16
CA GLU A 34 14.17 -2.30 -9.87
C GLU A 34 12.94 -2.37 -8.94
N PHE A 35 13.13 -2.77 -7.68
CA PHE A 35 12.08 -2.71 -6.66
C PHE A 35 11.55 -1.28 -6.49
N ILE A 36 12.44 -0.29 -6.35
CA ILE A 36 12.05 1.12 -6.21
C ILE A 36 11.42 1.66 -7.49
N LYS A 37 11.93 1.31 -8.69
CA LYS A 37 11.31 1.71 -9.97
C LYS A 37 9.87 1.20 -10.07
N LYS A 38 9.61 -0.06 -9.71
CA LYS A 38 8.26 -0.64 -9.69
C LYS A 38 7.36 0.03 -8.63
N ALA A 39 7.90 0.26 -7.43
CA ALA A 39 7.18 0.97 -6.36
C ALA A 39 6.78 2.40 -6.76
N ALA A 40 7.66 3.13 -7.45
CA ALA A 40 7.40 4.48 -7.93
C ALA A 40 6.21 4.57 -8.91
N VAL A 41 5.86 3.45 -9.56
CA VAL A 41 4.68 3.34 -10.44
C VAL A 41 3.46 2.85 -9.65
N LEU A 42 3.63 1.83 -8.81
CA LEU A 42 2.50 1.19 -8.12
C LEU A 42 1.91 2.05 -7.00
N LEU A 43 2.71 2.79 -6.23
CA LEU A 43 2.19 3.62 -5.13
C LEU A 43 1.22 4.72 -5.64
N PRO A 44 1.56 5.51 -6.69
CA PRO A 44 0.59 6.44 -7.27
C PRO A 44 -0.63 5.77 -7.90
N ALA A 45 -0.45 4.59 -8.52
CA ALA A 45 -1.55 3.85 -9.14
C ALA A 45 -2.56 3.35 -8.09
N LEU A 46 -2.08 2.84 -6.95
CA LEU A 46 -2.89 2.47 -5.80
C LEU A 46 -3.65 3.67 -5.26
N TYR A 47 -2.97 4.81 -5.04
CA TYR A 47 -3.61 6.04 -4.54
C TYR A 47 -4.73 6.50 -5.49
N MET A 48 -4.43 6.61 -6.79
CA MET A 48 -5.40 7.01 -7.80
C MET A 48 -6.59 6.03 -7.85
N GLY A 49 -6.34 4.72 -7.79
CA GLY A 49 -7.38 3.71 -7.84
C GLY A 49 -8.28 3.77 -6.60
N ALA A 50 -7.71 3.86 -5.40
CA ALA A 50 -8.49 3.98 -4.16
C ALA A 50 -9.28 5.29 -4.06
N ALA A 51 -8.76 6.39 -4.61
CA ALA A 51 -9.50 7.64 -4.69
C ALA A 51 -10.79 7.50 -5.52
N LYS A 52 -10.81 6.63 -6.53
CA LYS A 52 -11.98 6.36 -7.39
C LYS A 52 -12.91 5.27 -6.85
N LEU A 53 -12.47 4.48 -5.86
CA LEU A 53 -13.31 3.43 -5.32
C LEU A 53 -14.61 4.00 -4.76
N PRO A 54 -15.77 3.36 -5.05
CA PRO A 54 -17.03 3.72 -4.43
C PRO A 54 -16.95 3.41 -2.93
N MET A 55 -17.51 4.30 -2.11
CA MET A 55 -17.76 3.97 -0.72
C MET A 55 -18.99 3.07 -0.65
N LEU A 56 -18.79 1.81 -0.27
CA LEU A 56 -19.86 0.85 -0.02
C LEU A 56 -19.99 0.68 1.48
N TRP A 57 -21.18 0.92 2.01
CA TRP A 57 -21.47 0.58 3.39
C TRP A 57 -21.80 -0.90 3.48
N THR A 58 -21.15 -1.60 4.40
CA THR A 58 -21.52 -2.96 4.76
C THR A 58 -22.28 -2.91 6.09
N ASP A 59 -23.42 -3.61 6.16
CA ASP A 59 -24.16 -3.83 7.42
C ASP A 59 -23.52 -4.95 8.26
N SER A 60 -22.36 -5.46 7.82
CA SER A 60 -21.60 -6.49 8.50
C SER A 60 -20.84 -5.89 9.69
N ASP A 61 -21.13 -6.40 10.88
CA ASP A 61 -20.30 -6.17 12.07
C ASP A 61 -18.99 -7.00 12.03
N ASP A 62 -18.79 -7.82 10.98
CA ASP A 62 -17.63 -8.68 10.84
C ASP A 62 -16.42 -7.86 10.35
N LEU A 63 -15.34 -7.88 11.12
CA LEU A 63 -14.03 -7.45 10.63
C LEU A 63 -13.54 -8.44 9.58
N ILE A 64 -12.84 -7.96 8.55
CA ILE A 64 -12.13 -8.86 7.63
C ILE A 64 -11.14 -9.72 8.41
N ASP A 65 -10.93 -10.96 7.96
CA ASP A 65 -10.00 -11.87 8.63
C ASP A 65 -8.56 -11.34 8.52
N ASP A 66 -7.79 -11.46 9.62
CA ASP A 66 -6.35 -11.18 9.64
C ASP A 66 -5.59 -12.31 8.90
N TYR A 67 -5.51 -12.22 7.57
CA TYR A 67 -4.76 -13.18 6.75
C TYR A 67 -3.24 -13.02 6.93
N VAL A 68 -2.76 -11.79 7.07
CA VAL A 68 -1.39 -11.45 7.40
C VAL A 68 -1.27 -11.39 8.91
N THR A 69 -0.97 -12.55 9.50
CA THR A 69 -0.71 -12.66 10.94
C THR A 69 0.43 -11.74 11.39
N THR A 70 0.48 -11.42 12.68
CA THR A 70 1.54 -10.57 13.27
C THR A 70 2.95 -11.09 12.96
N ASP A 71 3.17 -12.40 13.01
CA ASP A 71 4.46 -13.01 12.68
C ASP A 71 4.81 -12.85 11.19
N MET A 72 3.81 -12.94 10.31
CA MET A 72 3.98 -12.69 8.87
C MET A 72 4.31 -11.22 8.61
N ALA A 73 3.57 -10.29 9.23
CA ALA A 73 3.84 -8.86 9.13
C ALA A 73 5.25 -8.52 9.60
N ALA A 74 5.67 -9.02 10.77
CA ALA A 74 7.02 -8.83 11.30
C ALA A 74 8.10 -9.41 10.38
N LYS A 75 7.81 -10.55 9.72
CA LYS A 75 8.73 -11.12 8.73
C LYS A 75 8.83 -10.23 7.48
N VAL A 76 7.71 -9.82 6.91
CA VAL A 76 7.67 -8.96 5.71
C VAL A 76 8.42 -7.65 5.98
N SER A 77 8.14 -7.01 7.12
CA SER A 77 8.79 -5.76 7.54
C SER A 77 10.32 -5.91 7.64
N ARG A 78 10.82 -6.96 8.32
CA ARG A 78 12.26 -7.27 8.38
C ARG A 78 12.89 -7.55 7.01
N ASP A 79 12.19 -8.26 6.15
CA ASP A 79 12.73 -8.61 4.84
C ASP A 79 12.80 -7.38 3.91
N ILE A 80 11.82 -6.47 3.98
CA ILE A 80 11.85 -5.19 3.25
C ILE A 80 12.96 -4.29 3.80
N ASP A 81 13.14 -4.24 5.12
CA ASP A 81 14.25 -3.51 5.75
C ASP A 81 15.60 -4.00 5.20
N GLY A 82 15.80 -5.32 5.17
CA GLY A 82 16.99 -5.93 4.56
C GLY A 82 17.15 -5.60 3.07
N LYS A 83 16.05 -5.54 2.31
CA LYS A 83 16.04 -5.18 0.88
C LYS A 83 16.48 -3.74 0.62
N LEU A 84 16.00 -2.81 1.45
CA LEU A 84 16.27 -1.37 1.34
C LEU A 84 17.62 -1.00 1.95
N GLY A 85 18.06 -1.70 2.99
CA GLY A 85 19.32 -1.48 3.69
C GLY A 85 19.47 -0.03 4.15
N LYS A 86 20.49 0.68 3.68
CA LYS A 86 20.72 2.09 4.07
C LYS A 86 19.61 3.05 3.63
N TYR A 87 18.69 2.62 2.77
CA TYR A 87 17.56 3.42 2.28
C TYR A 87 16.26 3.13 3.04
N SER A 88 16.34 2.36 4.11
CA SER A 88 15.18 1.89 4.88
C SER A 88 14.52 2.96 5.74
N SER A 89 15.20 4.07 6.02
CA SER A 89 14.65 5.21 6.74
C SER A 89 14.92 6.52 6.02
N TYR A 90 14.06 7.50 6.22
CA TYR A 90 14.18 8.85 5.66
C TYR A 90 13.82 9.90 6.71
N TRP A 91 14.26 11.13 6.46
CA TRP A 91 13.84 12.28 7.26
C TRP A 91 12.66 12.95 6.58
N GLN A 92 11.65 13.31 7.36
CA GLN A 92 10.52 14.09 6.90
C GLN A 92 10.23 15.23 7.87
N VAL A 93 9.80 16.36 7.33
CA VAL A 93 9.16 17.43 8.07
C VAL A 93 7.82 17.58 7.37
N PHE A 94 6.77 16.99 7.91
CA PHE A 94 5.47 16.98 7.26
C PHE A 94 4.37 17.37 8.24
N GLU A 95 4.19 18.68 8.39
CA GLU A 95 2.96 19.24 8.95
C GLU A 95 2.45 20.29 7.95
N PRO A 96 1.61 19.88 6.98
CA PRO A 96 1.31 20.70 5.80
C PRO A 96 0.56 22.01 6.11
N TYR A 97 0.03 22.15 7.32
CA TYR A 97 -0.78 23.30 7.75
C TYR A 97 -0.32 23.91 9.08
N GLU A 98 0.80 23.44 9.64
CA GLU A 98 1.35 23.95 10.90
C GLU A 98 2.56 24.85 10.60
N GLU A 99 2.67 25.96 11.33
CA GLU A 99 3.75 26.94 11.12
C GLU A 99 5.11 26.46 11.65
N GLU A 100 5.10 25.50 12.58
CA GLU A 100 6.28 24.91 13.20
C GLU A 100 6.24 23.37 13.08
N GLY A 101 7.02 22.81 12.16
CA GLY A 101 7.17 21.37 12.02
C GLY A 101 8.51 20.87 12.56
N GLU A 102 8.50 19.81 13.37
CA GLU A 102 9.71 19.11 13.78
C GLU A 102 10.11 18.03 12.77
N ALA A 103 11.42 17.84 12.57
CA ALA A 103 11.91 16.74 11.75
C ALA A 103 11.66 15.40 12.45
N SER A 104 10.86 14.56 11.82
CA SER A 104 10.63 13.18 12.24
C SER A 104 11.31 12.20 11.30
N ARG A 105 11.53 10.98 11.79
CA ARG A 105 12.15 9.90 11.02
C ARG A 105 11.08 8.93 10.58
N GLY A 106 10.84 8.88 9.27
CA GLY A 106 10.00 7.87 8.63
C GLY A 106 10.78 6.59 8.34
N MET A 107 10.06 5.47 8.31
CA MET A 107 10.61 4.13 8.08
C MET A 107 9.98 3.58 6.81
N LEU A 108 10.72 3.67 5.70
CA LEU A 108 10.22 3.31 4.38
C LEU A 108 9.83 1.83 4.30
N PHE A 109 10.57 0.95 4.96
CA PHE A 109 10.19 -0.47 5.03
C PHE A 109 8.86 -0.70 5.74
N ASP A 110 8.57 0.13 6.74
CA ASP A 110 7.36 0.07 7.56
C ASP A 110 6.18 0.54 6.72
N ASP A 111 6.34 1.67 6.02
CA ASP A 111 5.35 2.16 5.05
C ASP A 111 5.00 1.09 4.01
N PHE A 112 6.01 0.43 3.41
CA PHE A 112 5.75 -0.65 2.45
C PHE A 112 5.04 -1.85 3.09
N ALA A 113 5.40 -2.22 4.32
CA ALA A 113 4.85 -3.37 5.02
C ALA A 113 3.41 -3.14 5.48
N ASP A 114 3.08 -1.96 6.01
CA ASP A 114 1.73 -1.61 6.45
C ASP A 114 0.77 -1.49 5.27
N ILE A 115 1.19 -0.88 4.16
CA ILE A 115 0.41 -0.90 2.91
C ILE A 115 0.17 -2.35 2.47
N TYR A 116 1.19 -3.21 2.54
CA TYR A 116 1.05 -4.61 2.13
C TYR A 116 0.04 -5.37 2.98
N ARG A 117 0.12 -5.24 4.31
CA ARG A 117 -0.78 -5.92 5.25
C ARG A 117 -2.23 -5.58 4.94
N ASP A 118 -2.56 -4.29 4.97
CA ASP A 118 -3.93 -3.81 4.81
C ASP A 118 -4.51 -4.17 3.43
N LEU A 119 -3.70 -4.08 2.38
CA LEU A 119 -4.14 -4.46 1.03
C LEU A 119 -4.32 -5.97 0.89
N LYS A 120 -3.44 -6.77 1.50
CA LYS A 120 -3.42 -8.23 1.38
C LYS A 120 -4.61 -8.87 2.10
N ASP A 121 -4.94 -8.43 3.30
CA ASP A 121 -6.05 -8.99 4.08
C ASP A 121 -7.38 -8.82 3.35
N ALA A 122 -7.63 -7.61 2.84
CA ALA A 122 -8.81 -7.32 2.04
C ALA A 122 -8.77 -8.04 0.67
N LEU A 123 -7.59 -8.22 0.04
CA LEU A 123 -7.47 -8.99 -1.19
C LEU A 123 -7.86 -10.47 -1.01
N GLU A 124 -7.41 -11.11 0.07
CA GLU A 124 -7.75 -12.51 0.33
C GLU A 124 -9.25 -12.66 0.65
N THR A 125 -9.86 -11.67 1.32
CA THR A 125 -11.32 -11.60 1.47
C THR A 125 -12.02 -11.45 0.12
N TYR A 126 -11.60 -10.50 -0.73
CA TYR A 126 -12.18 -10.28 -2.06
C TYR A 126 -12.19 -11.54 -2.93
N LYS A 127 -11.13 -12.36 -2.83
CA LYS A 127 -10.97 -13.62 -3.58
C LYS A 127 -11.93 -14.73 -3.18
N LYS A 128 -12.56 -14.67 -1.99
CA LYS A 128 -13.64 -15.61 -1.60
C LYS A 128 -14.82 -15.53 -2.58
N GLY A 129 -15.05 -14.34 -3.13
CA GLY A 129 -15.83 -14.15 -4.35
C GLY A 129 -17.35 -14.05 -4.19
N THR A 130 -17.89 -14.13 -2.96
CA THR A 130 -19.31 -13.80 -2.74
C THR A 130 -19.54 -12.29 -2.84
N GLU A 131 -20.79 -11.86 -3.06
CA GLU A 131 -21.12 -10.43 -3.10
C GLU A 131 -20.78 -9.73 -1.77
N LYS A 132 -21.09 -10.37 -0.64
CA LYS A 132 -20.73 -9.90 0.71
C LYS A 132 -19.21 -9.71 0.85
N ASP A 133 -18.42 -10.73 0.52
CA ASP A 133 -16.96 -10.66 0.66
C ASP A 133 -16.35 -9.51 -0.19
N ARG A 134 -16.91 -9.28 -1.39
CA ARG A 134 -16.48 -8.20 -2.27
C ARG A 134 -16.81 -6.82 -1.69
N GLU A 135 -18.01 -6.65 -1.15
CA GLU A 135 -18.44 -5.40 -0.53
C GLU A 135 -17.59 -5.09 0.72
N GLU A 136 -17.32 -6.09 1.56
CA GLU A 136 -16.46 -5.97 2.75
C GLU A 136 -15.02 -5.60 2.39
N ALA A 137 -14.44 -6.27 1.39
CA ALA A 137 -13.09 -5.95 0.93
C ALA A 137 -13.00 -4.53 0.35
N LEU A 138 -13.99 -4.11 -0.44
CA LEU A 138 -14.06 -2.76 -0.99
C LEU A 138 -14.18 -1.70 0.11
N TRP A 139 -15.02 -1.95 1.11
CA TRP A 139 -15.11 -1.10 2.30
C TRP A 139 -13.78 -1.02 3.04
N ALA A 140 -13.14 -2.16 3.32
CA ALA A 140 -11.88 -2.21 4.06
C ALA A 140 -10.75 -1.46 3.32
N TRP A 141 -10.61 -1.66 2.01
CA TRP A 141 -9.65 -0.89 1.21
C TRP A 141 -9.93 0.60 1.25
N LYS A 142 -11.20 1.03 1.09
CA LYS A 142 -11.57 2.45 1.10
C LYS A 142 -11.37 3.09 2.48
N PHE A 143 -11.83 2.41 3.53
CA PHE A 143 -11.68 2.88 4.90
C PHE A 143 -10.21 2.98 5.29
N GLY A 144 -9.40 1.94 5.01
CA GLY A 144 -7.97 1.95 5.26
C GLY A 144 -7.23 3.01 4.44
N PHE A 145 -7.69 3.32 3.23
CA PHE A 145 -7.11 4.41 2.42
C PHE A 145 -7.29 5.76 3.11
N GLU A 146 -8.47 5.99 3.68
CA GLU A 146 -8.81 7.26 4.34
C GLU A 146 -8.21 7.42 5.74
N HIS A 147 -7.79 6.32 6.38
CA HIS A 147 -7.41 6.32 7.80
C HIS A 147 -6.05 5.67 8.13
N HIS A 148 -5.40 4.99 7.18
CA HIS A 148 -4.16 4.26 7.47
C HIS A 148 -3.23 4.08 6.24
N TRP A 149 -3.39 3.03 5.42
CA TRP A 149 -2.45 2.72 4.33
C TRP A 149 -2.34 3.82 3.27
N GLY A 150 -3.35 4.68 3.12
CA GLY A 150 -3.26 5.86 2.26
C GLY A 150 -2.23 6.89 2.76
N ASP A 151 -2.15 7.12 4.07
CA ASP A 151 -1.15 7.99 4.67
C ASP A 151 0.27 7.46 4.43
N HIS A 152 0.48 6.16 4.62
CA HIS A 152 1.77 5.51 4.32
C HIS A 152 2.21 5.68 2.86
N ILE A 153 1.28 5.68 1.90
CA ILE A 153 1.63 6.03 0.51
C ILE A 153 2.14 7.47 0.43
N THR A 154 1.46 8.42 1.07
CA THR A 154 1.85 9.83 1.02
C THR A 154 3.20 10.09 1.70
N PHE A 155 3.52 9.34 2.76
CA PHE A 155 4.81 9.42 3.45
C PHE A 155 5.94 8.77 2.64
N ALA A 156 5.70 7.59 2.07
CA ALA A 156 6.70 6.86 1.30
C ALA A 156 7.06 7.54 -0.04
N LEU A 157 6.08 8.16 -0.72
CA LEU A 157 6.23 8.61 -2.10
C LEU A 157 7.37 9.63 -2.31
N PRO A 158 7.59 10.64 -1.45
CA PRO A 158 8.75 11.53 -1.56
C PRO A 158 10.09 10.79 -1.50
N ALA A 159 10.24 9.85 -0.56
CA ALA A 159 11.47 9.07 -0.42
C ALA A 159 11.69 8.16 -1.64
N VAL A 160 10.64 7.49 -2.12
CA VAL A 160 10.66 6.68 -3.33
C VAL A 160 11.01 7.51 -4.57
N HIS A 161 10.43 8.71 -4.71
CA HIS A 161 10.72 9.63 -5.80
C HIS A 161 12.20 10.05 -5.81
N TRP A 162 12.74 10.42 -4.66
CA TRP A 162 14.15 10.78 -4.53
C TRP A 162 15.08 9.63 -4.93
N LEU A 163 14.77 8.40 -4.51
CA LEU A 163 15.53 7.20 -4.89
C LEU A 163 15.38 6.85 -6.39
N PHE A 164 14.24 7.16 -6.99
CA PHE A 164 13.96 6.90 -8.39
C PHE A 164 14.62 7.92 -9.32
N VAL A 165 14.58 9.21 -8.98
CA VAL A 165 15.01 10.33 -9.85
C VAL A 165 16.37 10.90 -9.47
N GLU A 166 16.58 11.22 -8.19
CA GLU A 166 17.74 12.01 -7.72
C GLU A 166 18.95 11.12 -7.37
N LYS A 167 18.69 9.86 -6.99
CA LYS A 167 19.76 8.89 -6.70
C LYS A 167 19.45 7.52 -7.32
N PRO A 168 19.37 7.44 -8.65
CA PRO A 168 19.12 6.18 -9.32
C PRO A 168 20.19 5.17 -8.90
N PHE A 169 19.74 4.00 -8.48
CA PHE A 169 20.61 2.87 -8.19
C PHE A 169 21.47 2.61 -9.43
N LYS A 170 22.78 2.77 -9.29
CA LYS A 170 23.72 2.35 -10.34
C LYS A 170 23.70 0.82 -10.37
N GLU A 171 23.27 0.27 -11.51
CA GLU A 171 23.30 -1.15 -11.81
C GLU A 171 24.74 -1.68 -11.86
#